data_AF-A0A956TY01-F1
#
_entry.id   AF-A0A956TY01-F1
#
_cell.length_a   1.000
_cell.length_b   1.000
_cell.length_c   1.000
_cell.angle_alpha   90.00
_cell.angle_beta   90.00
_cell.angle_gamma   90.00
#
_symmetry.space_group_name_H-M   'P 1'
#
loop_
_entity.id
_entity.type
_entity.pdbx_description
1 polymer ?
#
loop_
_entity_poly.entity_id
_entity_poly.type
_entity_poly.pdbx_seq_one_letter_code
_entity_poly.pdbx_strand_id
1 'polypeptide(L)'
;MSRRGWLRSETFFDLPGKNARLKEIEEITGKSGFWDDAASAQGVLREQSLIKNTIESWEKLSGELEDVEVLEELSLEEEDEETSKEAG
;
A
#
# COMPACT_ATOMS: atom_id res chain seq x y z
N MET A 1 -12.67 -3.26 12.04
CA MET A 1 -13.60 -3.17 10.86
C MET A 1 -13.56 -4.47 10.01
N SER A 2 -14.55 -4.75 9.14
CA SER A 2 -14.58 -5.99 8.31
C SER A 2 -13.51 -5.98 7.19
N ARG A 3 -12.83 -7.11 6.93
CA ARG A 3 -11.90 -7.33 5.78
C ARG A 3 -12.44 -6.86 4.41
N ARG A 4 -13.76 -6.69 4.29
CA ARG A 4 -14.43 -6.10 3.11
C ARG A 4 -14.09 -4.64 2.86
N GLY A 5 -13.75 -3.85 3.89
CA GLY A 5 -13.39 -2.44 3.72
C GLY A 5 -12.06 -2.26 3.00
N TRP A 6 -11.08 -3.11 3.33
CA TRP A 6 -9.71 -3.05 2.83
C TRP A 6 -9.63 -3.54 1.38
N LEU A 7 -10.25 -4.68 1.06
CA LEU A 7 -10.37 -5.18 -0.32
C LEU A 7 -11.01 -4.16 -1.28
N ARG A 8 -11.97 -3.39 -0.77
CA ARG A 8 -12.68 -2.38 -1.57
C ARG A 8 -11.80 -1.17 -1.88
N SER A 9 -10.88 -0.82 -0.96
CA SER A 9 -9.94 0.28 -1.17
C SER A 9 -8.75 -0.13 -2.05
N GLU A 10 -8.22 -1.35 -1.91
CA GLU A 10 -7.21 -1.89 -2.85
C GLU A 10 -7.72 -1.92 -4.30
N THR A 11 -9.03 -2.22 -4.47
CA THR A 11 -9.71 -2.18 -5.76
C THR A 11 -9.89 -0.75 -6.27
N PHE A 12 -10.18 0.23 -5.38
CA PHE A 12 -10.34 1.64 -5.75
C PHE A 12 -9.03 2.26 -6.26
N PHE A 13 -7.91 1.91 -5.65
CA PHE A 13 -6.58 2.36 -6.07
C PHE A 13 -5.94 1.48 -7.17
N ASP A 14 -6.63 0.40 -7.57
CA ASP A 14 -6.15 -0.62 -8.53
C ASP A 14 -4.70 -1.03 -8.26
N LEU A 15 -4.40 -1.40 -7.02
CA LEU A 15 -3.07 -1.88 -6.65
C LEU A 15 -2.65 -3.14 -7.43
N PRO A 16 -3.54 -4.11 -7.70
CA PRO A 16 -3.19 -5.26 -8.52
C PRO A 16 -2.77 -4.86 -9.94
N GLY A 17 -3.53 -3.97 -10.61
CA GLY A 17 -3.20 -3.48 -11.95
C GLY A 17 -1.89 -2.68 -11.97
N LYS A 18 -1.66 -1.84 -10.95
CA LYS A 18 -0.40 -1.09 -10.77
C LYS A 18 0.81 -2.00 -10.58
N ASN A 19 0.68 -3.05 -9.78
CA ASN A 19 1.74 -4.05 -9.60
C ASN A 19 2.01 -4.85 -10.88
N ALA A 20 0.98 -5.21 -11.63
CA ALA A 20 1.14 -5.85 -12.94
C ALA A 20 1.89 -4.93 -13.91
N ARG A 21 1.53 -3.64 -13.95
CA ARG A 21 2.18 -2.65 -14.80
C ARG A 21 3.65 -2.42 -14.44
N LEU A 22 4.01 -2.44 -13.15
CA LEU A 22 5.42 -2.37 -12.75
C LEU A 22 6.24 -3.54 -13.30
N LYS A 23 5.69 -4.77 -13.25
CA LYS A 23 6.36 -5.94 -13.83
C LYS A 23 6.55 -5.82 -15.34
N GLU A 24 5.52 -5.34 -16.06
CA GLU A 24 5.65 -5.07 -17.49
C GLU A 24 6.74 -4.04 -17.79
N ILE A 25 6.82 -2.97 -16.99
CA ILE A 25 7.87 -1.96 -17.13
C ILE A 25 9.25 -2.56 -16.86
N GLU A 26 9.40 -3.42 -15.85
CA GLU A 26 10.66 -4.14 -15.59
C GLU A 26 11.08 -4.98 -16.81
N GLU A 27 10.15 -5.73 -17.41
CA GLU A 27 10.42 -6.48 -18.65
C GLU A 27 10.82 -5.57 -19.81
N ILE A 28 10.14 -4.43 -19.99
CA ILE A 28 10.45 -3.45 -21.05
C ILE A 28 11.84 -2.85 -20.84
N THR A 29 12.17 -2.43 -19.62
CA THR A 29 13.46 -1.81 -19.29
C THR A 29 14.64 -2.79 -19.42
N GLY A 30 14.37 -4.10 -19.32
CA GLY A 30 15.35 -5.17 -19.53
C GLY A 30 15.60 -5.53 -21.00
N LYS A 31 14.79 -5.02 -21.96
CA LYS A 31 14.99 -5.31 -23.39
C LYS A 31 16.20 -4.56 -23.96
N SER A 32 16.96 -5.24 -24.83
CA SER A 32 18.00 -4.59 -25.62
C SER A 32 17.38 -3.49 -26.49
N GLY A 33 17.98 -2.31 -26.51
CA GLY A 33 17.52 -1.18 -27.29
C GLY A 33 16.47 -0.30 -26.60
N PHE A 34 16.01 -0.66 -25.40
CA PHE A 34 15.16 0.23 -24.61
C PHE A 34 15.86 1.57 -24.32
N TRP A 35 17.17 1.53 -24.07
CA TRP A 35 17.99 2.70 -23.79
C TRP A 35 18.43 3.48 -25.04
N ASP A 36 18.12 2.98 -26.25
CA ASP A 36 18.55 3.61 -27.50
C ASP A 36 17.74 4.89 -27.81
N ASP A 37 16.50 4.97 -27.31
CA ASP A 37 15.66 6.16 -27.37
C ASP A 37 15.42 6.71 -25.96
N ALA A 38 16.25 7.69 -25.57
CA ALA A 38 16.17 8.33 -24.27
C ALA A 38 14.82 9.01 -23.98
N ALA A 39 14.12 9.52 -25.00
CA ALA A 39 12.82 10.18 -24.82
C ALA A 39 11.73 9.16 -24.49
N SER A 40 11.71 8.03 -25.21
CA SER A 40 10.82 6.91 -24.92
C SER A 40 11.11 6.29 -23.54
N ALA A 41 12.39 6.06 -23.23
CA ALA A 41 12.80 5.53 -21.93
C ALA A 41 12.40 6.45 -20.77
N GLN A 42 12.56 7.77 -20.91
CA GLN A 42 12.16 8.73 -19.88
C GLN A 42 10.65 8.70 -19.60
N GLY A 43 9.83 8.51 -20.64
CA GLY A 43 8.38 8.35 -20.49
C GLY A 43 8.02 7.14 -19.63
N VAL A 44 8.62 5.99 -19.94
CA VAL A 44 8.41 4.72 -19.22
C VAL A 44 8.90 4.79 -17.77
N LEU A 45 10.07 5.39 -17.53
CA LEU A 45 10.59 5.58 -16.17
C LEU A 45 9.73 6.56 -15.35
N ARG A 46 9.19 7.60 -15.99
CA ARG A 46 8.26 8.52 -15.32
C ARG A 46 6.97 7.81 -14.91
N GLU A 47 6.43 6.97 -15.79
CA GLU A 47 5.29 6.12 -15.47
C GLU A 47 5.60 5.21 -14.27
N GLN A 48 6.76 4.56 -14.27
CA GLN A 48 7.21 3.71 -13.16
C GLN A 48 7.21 4.46 -11.83
N SER A 49 7.80 5.66 -11.79
CA SER A 49 7.86 6.48 -10.57
C SER A 49 6.48 6.89 -10.07
N LEU A 50 5.55 7.24 -10.95
CA LEU A 50 4.19 7.61 -10.56
C LEU A 50 3.43 6.42 -9.94
N ILE A 51 3.63 5.23 -10.51
CA ILE A 51 3.02 4.01 -10.00
C ILE A 51 3.59 3.68 -8.61
N LYS A 52 4.92 3.68 -8.46
CA LYS A 52 5.60 3.43 -7.17
C LYS A 52 5.12 4.39 -6.08
N ASN A 53 5.11 5.70 -6.36
CA ASN A 53 4.63 6.70 -5.42
C ASN A 53 3.18 6.45 -4.95
N THR A 54 2.32 5.95 -5.85
CA THR A 54 0.93 5.65 -5.51
C THR A 54 0.85 4.45 -4.55
N ILE A 55 1.62 3.39 -4.84
CA ILE A 55 1.67 2.18 -3.99
C ILE A 55 2.25 2.53 -2.61
N GLU A 56 3.38 3.23 -2.57
CA GLU A 56 4.04 3.64 -1.32
C GLU A 56 3.12 4.50 -0.44
N SER A 57 2.38 5.45 -1.05
CA SER A 57 1.42 6.28 -0.33
C SER A 57 0.28 5.45 0.28
N TRP A 58 -0.20 4.45 -0.47
CA TRP A 58 -1.22 3.54 0.02
C TRP A 58 -0.72 2.67 1.17
N GLU A 59 0.45 2.04 1.02
CA GLU A 59 1.06 1.19 2.04
C GLU A 59 1.29 1.96 3.34
N LYS A 60 1.77 3.20 3.25
CA LYS A 60 1.94 4.07 4.41
C LYS A 60 0.61 4.31 5.15
N LEU A 61 -0.42 4.74 4.44
CA LEU A 61 -1.73 5.01 5.04
C LEU A 61 -2.37 3.74 5.63
N SER A 62 -2.15 2.60 4.98
CA SER A 62 -2.63 1.30 5.46
C SER A 62 -1.94 0.91 6.77
N GLY A 63 -0.62 1.12 6.87
CA GLY A 63 0.13 0.85 8.09
C GLY A 63 -0.27 1.78 9.24
N GLU A 64 -0.41 3.08 8.98
CA GLU A 64 -0.89 4.04 9.99
C GLU A 64 -2.28 3.68 10.52
N LEU A 65 -3.15 3.12 9.67
CA LEU A 65 -4.46 2.63 10.10
C LEU A 65 -4.35 1.37 10.96
N GLU A 66 -3.50 0.41 10.59
CA GLU A 66 -3.25 -0.80 11.36
C GLU A 66 -2.69 -0.48 12.75
N ASP A 67 -1.75 0.47 12.83
CA ASP A 67 -1.19 0.94 14.11
C ASP A 67 -2.28 1.53 15.03
N VAL A 68 -3.21 2.31 14.47
CA VAL A 68 -4.34 2.86 15.24
C VAL A 68 -5.29 1.75 15.73
N GLU A 69 -5.55 0.74 14.90
CA GLU A 69 -6.39 -0.41 15.31
C GLU A 69 -5.72 -1.19 16.47
N VAL A 70 -4.40 -1.38 16.43
CA VAL A 70 -3.66 -2.01 17.54
C VAL A 70 -3.72 -1.17 18.81
N LEU A 71 -3.58 0.16 18.70
CA LEU A 71 -3.70 1.06 19.85
C LEU A 71 -5.10 1.04 20.46
N GLU A 72 -6.15 0.94 19.64
CA GLU A 72 -7.53 0.79 20.10
C GLU A 72 -7.72 -0.54 20.85
N GLU A 73 -7.21 -1.64 20.30
CA GLU A 73 -7.29 -2.97 20.94
C GLU A 73 -6.60 -2.97 22.31
N LEU A 74 -5.38 -2.42 22.40
CA LEU A 74 -4.67 -2.29 23.67
C LEU A 74 -5.42 -1.42 24.68
N SER A 75 -6.02 -0.31 24.25
CA SER A 75 -6.80 0.56 25.14
C SER A 75 -8.03 -0.15 25.71
N LEU A 76 -8.70 -0.99 24.91
CA LEU A 76 -9.86 -1.75 25.36
C LEU A 76 -9.46 -2.85 26.35
N GLU A 77 -8.32 -3.51 26.12
CA GLU A 77 -7.77 -4.49 27.08
C GLU A 77 -7.43 -3.84 28.43
N GLU A 78 -6.82 -2.65 28.43
CA GLU A 78 -6.50 -1.90 29.66
C GLU A 78 -7.77 -1.47 30.43
N GLU A 79 -8.80 -0.97 29.74
CA GLU A 79 -10.09 -0.60 30.36
C GLU A 79 -10.79 -1.80 31.02
N ASP A 80 -10.74 -2.98 30.39
CA ASP A 80 -11.29 -4.22 30.94
C ASP A 80 -10.51 -4.70 32.18
N GLU A 81 -9.17 -4.58 32.18
CA GLU A 81 -8.34 -4.91 33.34
C GLU A 81 -8.57 -4.00 34.54
N GLU A 82 -8.72 -2.69 34.34
CA GLU A 82 -9.04 -1.73 35.41
C GLU A 82 -10.43 -2.02 36.01
N THR A 83 -11.43 -2.22 35.15
CA THR A 83 -12.80 -2.56 35.58
C THR A 83 -12.84 -3.86 36.38
N SER A 84 -12.06 -4.86 35.99
CA SER A 84 -11.96 -6.12 36.73
C SER A 84 -11.26 -5.98 38.09
N LYS A 85 -10.33 -5.03 38.27
CA LYS A 85 -9.64 -4.79 39.54
C LYS A 85 -10.51 -4.04 40.56
N GLU A 86 -11.38 -3.13 40.11
CA GLU A 86 -12.27 -2.38 41.00
C GLU A 86 -13.48 -3.19 41.49
N ALA A 87 -13.88 -4.24 40.77
CA ALA A 87 -15.05 -5.05 41.08
C ALA A 87 -14.79 -6.23 42.07
N GLY A 88 -13.55 -6.40 42.54
CA GLY A 88 -13.15 -7.43 43.52
C GLY A 88 -12.90 -6.87 44.91
#